data_AF-A0A3Q0GVN9-F1
#
_entry.id   AF-A0A3Q0GVN9-F1
#
_cell.length_a   1.000
_cell.length_b   1.000
_cell.length_c   1.000
_cell.angle_alpha   90.00
_cell.angle_beta   90.00
_cell.angle_gamma   90.00
#
_symmetry.space_group_name_H-M   'P 1'
#
loop_
_entity.id
_entity.type
_entity.pdbx_description
1 polymer ?
#
loop_
_entity_poly.entity_id
_entity_poly.type
_entity_poly.pdbx_seq_one_letter_code
_entity_poly.pdbx_strand_id
1 'polypeptide(L)'
;MEQGTQHRKQKVEKQIRRSRKRSSSSEMYSHAALFKKAEELLAKRIKEGDPLAYFLKGQLYFEEGWYADAFIQFEKIKDTDFQAMYQLGVMHYDGLGTKEDPEKGVEYMEKIINSTSPKARHLKYAAAYNLGRAYFEGYGVKHSAEEAERLWLIAADHGNPKASVKAQSTLGMLYSTTNPKDLKKAFFWHSEACGNGSLESQGVLGVMYLHGQGIHQNTKAALECLKEAAERGNVYAQGHLVEYYYKRKMYATAATSAKRVAENDNVDLLAKITDCLPVYIAKGVAMATFYYARCLQYGLGMQQDQAAAKIYYSRACLLDPDIVSDLELAANHGKI
;
A
#
# COMPACT_ATOMS: atom_id res chain seq x y z
N MET A 1 30.46 -52.63 35.46
CA MET A 1 29.30 -51.70 35.28
C MET A 1 29.70 -50.22 35.27
N GLU A 2 30.96 -49.83 35.53
CA GLU A 2 31.35 -48.41 35.63
C GLU A 2 31.70 -47.71 34.31
N GLN A 3 32.10 -48.44 33.26
CA GLN A 3 32.45 -47.81 31.97
C GLN A 3 31.24 -47.35 31.15
N GLY A 4 30.06 -47.94 31.36
CA GLY A 4 28.83 -47.53 30.66
C GLY A 4 28.24 -46.21 31.18
N THR A 5 28.44 -45.91 32.46
CA THR A 5 27.89 -44.72 33.13
C THR A 5 28.65 -43.45 32.79
N GLN A 6 29.97 -43.55 32.58
CA GLN A 6 30.85 -42.42 32.23
C GLN A 6 30.66 -41.98 30.76
N HIS A 7 30.41 -42.94 29.87
CA HIS A 7 30.15 -42.67 28.45
C HIS A 7 28.76 -42.04 28.20
N ARG A 8 27.77 -42.38 29.03
CA ARG A 8 26.43 -41.76 29.00
C ARG A 8 26.46 -40.31 29.50
N LYS A 9 27.21 -40.00 30.57
CA LYS A 9 27.39 -38.63 31.08
C LYS A 9 28.05 -37.70 30.06
N GLN A 10 29.12 -38.15 29.38
CA GLN A 10 29.80 -37.36 28.35
C GLN A 10 28.93 -37.07 27.11
N LYS A 11 28.07 -38.01 26.70
CA LYS A 11 27.12 -37.78 25.59
C LYS A 11 26.06 -36.73 25.93
N VAL A 12 25.52 -36.77 27.16
CA VAL A 12 24.52 -35.81 27.66
C VAL A 12 25.12 -34.41 27.80
N GLU A 13 26.34 -34.28 28.35
CA GLU A 13 27.04 -32.99 28.43
C GLU A 13 27.37 -32.39 27.05
N LYS A 14 27.75 -33.22 26.06
CA LYS A 14 27.96 -32.76 24.67
C LYS A 14 26.65 -32.30 24.01
N GLN A 15 25.52 -32.95 24.30
CA GLN A 15 24.20 -32.53 23.83
C GLN A 15 23.74 -31.24 24.50
N ILE A 16 23.96 -31.06 25.81
CA ILE A 16 23.65 -29.82 26.55
C ILE A 16 24.56 -28.66 26.11
N ARG A 17 25.86 -28.89 25.86
CA ARG A 17 26.75 -27.87 25.28
C ARG A 17 26.36 -27.49 23.84
N ARG A 18 25.88 -28.44 23.04
CA ARG A 18 25.38 -28.17 21.68
C ARG A 18 24.01 -27.49 21.70
N SER A 19 23.13 -27.79 22.65
CA SER A 19 21.85 -27.06 22.82
C SER A 19 22.06 -25.66 23.38
N ARG A 20 22.98 -25.46 24.34
CA ARG A 20 23.41 -24.13 24.83
C ARG A 20 24.14 -23.31 23.77
N LYS A 21 24.96 -23.91 22.90
CA LYS A 21 25.56 -23.20 21.74
C LYS A 21 24.52 -22.82 20.69
N ARG A 22 23.48 -23.64 20.50
CA ARG A 22 22.34 -23.34 19.61
C ARG A 22 21.40 -22.28 20.21
N SER A 23 21.19 -22.27 21.53
CA SER A 23 20.42 -21.22 22.21
C SER A 23 21.20 -19.90 22.26
N SER A 24 22.52 -19.94 22.48
CA SER A 24 23.37 -18.74 22.45
C SER A 24 23.52 -18.15 21.05
N SER A 25 23.53 -18.97 19.99
CA SER A 25 23.48 -18.45 18.62
C SER A 25 22.12 -17.86 18.28
N SER A 26 21.03 -18.43 18.80
CA SER A 26 19.67 -17.89 18.60
C SER A 26 19.47 -16.56 19.31
N GLU A 27 20.05 -16.38 20.51
CA GLU A 27 20.04 -15.09 21.23
C GLU A 27 20.92 -14.04 20.53
N MET A 28 22.08 -14.45 19.99
CA MET A 28 23.02 -13.55 19.29
C MET A 28 22.47 -12.96 17.99
N TYR A 29 21.54 -13.66 17.32
CA TYR A 29 20.85 -13.18 16.11
C TYR A 29 19.39 -12.80 16.38
N SER A 30 19.01 -12.58 17.63
CA SER A 30 17.69 -12.02 17.94
C SER A 30 17.60 -10.57 17.44
N HIS A 31 16.38 -10.14 17.06
CA HIS A 31 16.12 -8.75 16.65
C HIS A 31 16.70 -7.75 17.65
N ALA A 32 16.42 -7.94 18.95
CA ALA A 32 16.92 -7.09 20.02
C ALA A 32 18.47 -7.04 20.10
N ALA A 33 19.16 -8.18 19.92
CA ALA A 33 20.61 -8.22 19.93
C ALA A 33 21.23 -7.53 18.70
N LEU A 34 20.63 -7.73 17.52
CA LEU A 34 21.06 -7.08 16.28
C LEU A 34 20.81 -5.57 16.33
N PHE A 35 19.65 -5.16 16.83
CA PHE A 35 19.30 -3.75 17.04
C PHE A 35 20.30 -3.07 17.95
N LYS A 36 20.54 -3.63 19.15
CA LYS A 36 21.50 -3.06 20.11
C LYS A 36 22.90 -2.93 19.51
N LYS A 37 23.35 -3.95 18.78
CA LYS A 37 24.65 -3.91 18.10
C LYS A 37 24.71 -2.83 17.02
N ALA A 38 23.64 -2.67 16.22
CA ALA A 38 23.56 -1.61 15.22
C ALA A 38 23.58 -0.22 15.87
N GLU A 39 22.82 -0.04 16.95
CA GLU A 39 22.78 1.19 17.72
C GLU A 39 24.15 1.57 18.32
N GLU A 40 24.87 0.61 18.92
CA GLU A 40 26.22 0.81 19.46
C GLU A 40 27.23 1.21 18.37
N LEU A 41 27.17 0.56 17.21
CA LEU A 41 28.02 0.88 16.06
C LEU A 41 27.75 2.30 15.53
N LEU A 42 26.48 2.68 15.40
CA LEU A 42 26.09 4.01 14.95
C LEU A 42 26.49 5.08 15.98
N ALA A 43 26.31 4.81 17.28
CA ALA A 43 26.75 5.70 18.34
C ALA A 43 28.27 5.92 18.33
N LYS A 44 29.06 4.88 18.03
CA LYS A 44 30.51 4.99 17.85
C LYS A 44 30.86 5.88 16.66
N ARG A 45 30.25 5.66 15.48
CA ARG A 45 30.47 6.49 14.28
C ARG A 45 30.12 7.96 14.50
N ILE A 46 29.03 8.24 15.24
CA ILE A 46 28.66 9.60 15.63
C ILE A 46 29.77 10.25 16.47
N LYS A 47 30.33 9.54 17.46
CA LYS A 47 31.45 10.06 18.27
C LYS A 47 32.72 10.31 17.45
N GLU A 48 32.90 9.57 16.37
CA GLU A 48 34.01 9.72 15.42
C GLU A 48 33.75 10.84 14.39
N GLY A 49 32.60 11.51 14.45
CA GLY A 49 32.28 12.68 13.62
C GLY A 49 31.61 12.36 12.29
N ASP A 50 31.07 11.15 12.10
CA ASP A 50 30.36 10.75 10.88
C ASP A 50 28.92 11.29 10.84
N PRO A 51 28.58 12.27 9.97
CA PRO A 51 27.25 12.86 9.93
C PRO A 51 26.18 11.86 9.44
N LEU A 52 26.54 10.92 8.56
CA LEU A 52 25.60 9.93 8.01
C LEU A 52 25.10 8.99 9.11
N ALA A 53 25.88 8.77 10.17
CA ALA A 53 25.49 7.92 11.27
C ALA A 53 24.27 8.47 12.03
N TYR A 54 24.04 9.79 12.04
CA TYR A 54 22.80 10.37 12.58
C TYR A 54 21.58 9.96 11.76
N PHE A 55 21.65 10.07 10.42
CA PHE A 55 20.54 9.68 9.55
C PHE A 55 20.21 8.19 9.70
N LEU A 56 21.22 7.32 9.64
CA LEU A 56 21.03 5.87 9.77
C LEU A 56 20.45 5.49 11.14
N LYS A 57 20.87 6.19 12.21
CA LYS A 57 20.34 5.97 13.55
C LYS A 57 18.90 6.47 13.69
N GLY A 58 18.58 7.60 13.08
CA GLY A 58 17.21 8.10 12.99
C GLY A 58 16.30 7.11 12.25
N GLN A 59 16.77 6.59 11.11
CA GLN A 59 16.03 5.59 10.33
C GLN A 59 15.81 4.31 11.12
N LEU A 60 16.84 3.82 11.83
CA LEU A 60 16.75 2.65 12.70
C LEU A 60 15.63 2.83 13.76
N TYR A 61 15.56 3.99 14.40
CA TYR A 61 14.49 4.29 15.36
C TYR A 61 13.12 4.44 14.69
N PHE A 62 13.07 5.03 13.50
CA PHE A 62 11.84 5.23 12.75
C PHE A 62 11.17 3.88 12.40
N GLU A 63 11.95 2.90 11.95
CA GLU A 63 11.46 1.55 11.62
C GLU A 63 10.95 0.77 12.85
N GLU A 64 11.51 1.01 14.04
CA GLU A 64 10.98 0.45 15.29
C GLU A 64 9.75 1.21 15.84
N GLY A 65 9.32 2.29 15.17
CA GLY A 65 8.25 3.16 15.64
C GLY A 65 8.65 4.08 16.79
N TRP A 66 9.94 4.20 17.10
CA TRP A 66 10.47 5.11 18.12
C TRP A 66 10.62 6.52 17.55
N TYR A 67 9.50 7.10 17.13
CA TYR A 67 9.49 8.33 16.33
C TYR A 67 10.10 9.53 17.06
N ALA A 68 9.95 9.65 18.38
CA ALA A 68 10.54 10.75 19.13
C ALA A 68 12.08 10.71 19.09
N ASP A 69 12.68 9.52 19.25
CA ASP A 69 14.12 9.34 19.17
C ASP A 69 14.66 9.52 17.75
N ALA A 70 13.90 9.06 16.75
CA ALA A 70 14.18 9.29 15.34
C ALA A 70 14.22 10.79 15.01
N PHE A 71 13.21 11.54 15.47
CA PHE A 71 13.08 12.98 15.28
C PHE A 71 14.31 13.71 15.81
N ILE A 72 14.76 13.37 17.03
CA ILE A 72 15.96 13.95 17.65
C ILE A 72 17.21 13.69 16.80
N GLN A 73 17.35 12.52 16.17
CA GLN A 73 18.52 12.27 15.32
C GLN A 73 18.47 13.06 14.01
N PHE A 74 17.30 13.14 13.36
CA PHE A 74 17.18 13.89 12.11
C PHE A 74 17.35 15.39 12.31
N GLU A 75 16.82 15.96 13.40
CA GLU A 75 16.97 17.39 13.73
C GLU A 75 18.44 17.82 13.82
N LYS A 76 19.36 16.94 14.25
CA LYS A 76 20.79 17.25 14.38
C LYS A 76 21.50 17.52 13.05
N ILE A 77 20.94 17.04 11.94
CA ILE A 77 21.57 17.13 10.61
C ILE A 77 20.68 17.79 9.56
N LYS A 78 19.50 18.29 9.94
CA LYS A 78 18.46 18.81 9.03
C LYS A 78 18.92 19.88 8.05
N ASP A 79 19.87 20.73 8.46
CA ASP A 79 20.36 21.84 7.64
C ASP A 79 21.43 21.41 6.64
N THR A 80 21.95 20.19 6.77
CA THR A 80 23.09 19.67 5.98
C THR A 80 22.75 18.41 5.18
N ASP A 81 21.67 17.72 5.56
CA ASP A 81 21.24 16.46 4.97
C ASP A 81 19.78 16.52 4.51
N PHE A 82 19.57 16.39 3.20
CA PHE A 82 18.23 16.45 2.61
C PHE A 82 17.37 15.23 2.93
N GLN A 83 17.96 14.07 3.25
CA GLN A 83 17.19 12.89 3.63
C GLN A 83 16.59 13.09 5.02
N ALA A 84 17.37 13.64 5.95
CA ALA A 84 16.87 14.03 7.26
C ALA A 84 15.81 15.14 7.16
N MET A 85 16.03 16.14 6.32
CA MET A 85 15.04 17.20 6.05
C MET A 85 13.73 16.60 5.51
N TYR A 86 13.82 15.67 4.56
CA TYR A 86 12.65 14.99 4.01
C TYR A 86 11.89 14.20 5.09
N GLN A 87 12.61 13.43 5.92
CA GLN A 87 11.99 12.67 7.01
C GLN A 87 11.33 13.59 8.03
N LEU A 88 11.97 14.69 8.43
CA LEU A 88 11.34 15.69 9.30
C LEU A 88 10.10 16.31 8.65
N GLY A 89 10.12 16.51 7.33
CA GLY A 89 8.94 16.92 6.57
C GLY A 89 7.76 15.98 6.75
N VAL A 90 7.99 14.67 6.56
CA VAL A 90 6.96 13.63 6.80
C VAL A 90 6.53 13.61 8.26
N MET A 91 7.48 13.64 9.19
CA MET A 91 7.18 13.56 10.62
C MET A 91 6.38 14.76 11.13
N HIS A 92 6.65 15.96 10.64
CA HIS A 92 5.84 17.13 10.94
C HIS A 92 4.45 17.04 10.33
N TYR A 93 4.35 16.59 9.07
CA TYR A 93 3.08 16.43 8.37
C TYR A 93 2.13 15.45 9.08
N ASP A 94 2.66 14.31 9.53
CA ASP A 94 1.87 13.24 10.16
C ASP A 94 1.90 13.28 11.72
N GLY A 95 2.59 14.25 12.33
CA GLY A 95 2.76 14.33 13.79
C GLY A 95 3.53 13.16 14.42
N LEU A 96 4.46 12.54 13.68
CA LEU A 96 5.22 11.38 14.16
C LEU A 96 6.37 11.83 15.07
N GLY A 97 6.28 11.50 16.37
CA GLY A 97 7.34 11.83 17.34
C GLY A 97 7.46 13.32 17.67
N THR A 98 6.53 14.14 17.18
CA THR A 98 6.44 15.59 17.39
C THR A 98 4.98 16.04 17.34
N LYS A 99 4.69 17.31 17.63
CA LYS A 99 3.36 17.87 17.37
C LYS A 99 3.17 18.01 15.85
N GLU A 100 2.01 17.61 15.38
CA GLU A 100 1.58 17.79 13.99
C GLU A 100 1.67 19.27 13.58
N ASP A 101 2.34 19.50 12.45
CA ASP A 101 2.63 20.80 11.84
C ASP A 101 2.75 20.62 10.31
N PRO A 102 1.61 20.52 9.60
CA PRO A 102 1.56 20.24 8.17
C PRO A 102 2.18 21.35 7.32
N GLU A 103 2.03 22.61 7.74
CA GLU A 103 2.66 23.77 7.10
C GLU A 103 4.19 23.63 7.08
N LYS A 104 4.79 23.19 8.18
CA LYS A 104 6.23 22.94 8.26
C LYS A 104 6.65 21.72 7.44
N GLY A 105 5.80 20.69 7.39
CA GLY A 105 6.00 19.54 6.50
C GLY A 105 6.11 19.96 5.04
N VAL A 106 5.16 20.78 4.59
CA VAL A 106 5.12 21.41 3.26
C VAL A 106 6.38 22.24 3.01
N GLU A 107 6.77 23.10 3.95
CA GLU A 107 7.95 23.96 3.84
C GLU A 107 9.22 23.14 3.52
N TYR A 108 9.41 22.00 4.19
CA TYR A 108 10.55 21.12 3.91
C TYR A 108 10.47 20.46 2.53
N MET A 109 9.28 20.03 2.08
CA MET A 109 9.10 19.49 0.74
C MET A 109 9.42 20.53 -0.34
N GLU A 110 8.97 21.77 -0.16
CA GLU A 110 9.26 22.89 -1.06
C GLU A 110 10.77 23.19 -1.12
N LYS A 111 11.46 23.21 0.03
CA LYS A 111 12.93 23.37 0.07
C LYS A 111 13.66 22.29 -0.73
N ILE A 112 13.22 21.04 -0.65
CA ILE A 112 13.83 19.93 -1.41
C ILE A 112 13.61 20.09 -2.92
N ILE A 113 12.37 20.39 -3.33
CA ILE A 113 12.01 20.53 -4.75
C ILE A 113 12.76 21.71 -5.38
N ASN A 114 12.85 22.83 -4.68
CA ASN A 114 13.48 24.06 -5.15
C ASN A 114 15.02 24.07 -4.99
N SER A 115 15.59 23.07 -4.33
CA SER A 115 17.04 22.95 -4.15
C SER A 115 17.77 22.68 -5.48
N THR A 116 18.86 23.40 -5.71
CA THR A 116 19.80 23.15 -6.82
C THR A 116 20.89 22.14 -6.46
N SER A 117 20.95 21.70 -5.20
CA SER A 117 21.95 20.75 -4.73
C SER A 117 21.76 19.37 -5.38
N PRO A 118 22.82 18.75 -5.94
CA PRO A 118 22.75 17.38 -6.46
C PRO A 118 22.29 16.36 -5.40
N LYS A 119 22.54 16.63 -4.11
CA LYS A 119 22.13 15.77 -3.00
C LYS A 119 20.61 15.66 -2.85
N ALA A 120 19.86 16.70 -3.24
CA ALA A 120 18.39 16.70 -3.17
C ALA A 120 17.73 15.97 -4.36
N ARG A 121 18.46 15.74 -5.47
CA ARG A 121 17.89 15.26 -6.73
C ARG A 121 17.06 13.98 -6.59
N HIS A 122 17.57 13.01 -5.83
CA HIS A 122 16.90 11.72 -5.65
C HIS A 122 15.62 11.81 -4.79
N LEU A 123 15.45 12.89 -4.01
CA LEU A 123 14.28 13.10 -3.16
C LEU A 123 13.20 13.92 -3.84
N LYS A 124 13.51 14.59 -4.96
CA LYS A 124 12.56 15.50 -5.63
C LYS A 124 11.26 14.81 -6.01
N TYR A 125 11.31 13.58 -6.51
CA TYR A 125 10.09 12.85 -6.89
C TYR A 125 9.22 12.51 -5.68
N ALA A 126 9.83 12.08 -4.57
CA ALA A 126 9.10 11.78 -3.34
C ALA A 126 8.53 13.05 -2.69
N ALA A 127 9.32 14.12 -2.64
CA ALA A 127 8.89 15.41 -2.13
C ALA A 127 7.76 16.01 -2.98
N ALA A 128 7.87 15.98 -4.32
CA ALA A 128 6.81 16.44 -5.21
C ALA A 128 5.54 15.60 -5.07
N TYR A 129 5.65 14.28 -4.89
CA TYR A 129 4.49 13.43 -4.63
C TYR A 129 3.74 13.84 -3.36
N ASN A 130 4.46 14.00 -2.24
CA ASN A 130 3.86 14.38 -0.96
C ASN A 130 3.33 15.82 -0.97
N LEU A 131 4.04 16.76 -1.58
CA LEU A 131 3.53 18.13 -1.74
C LEU A 131 2.27 18.15 -2.60
N GLY A 132 2.21 17.33 -3.66
CA GLY A 132 1.00 17.20 -4.46
C GLY A 132 -0.19 16.66 -3.64
N ARG A 133 0.06 15.70 -2.75
CA ARG A 133 -0.97 15.25 -1.78
C ARG A 133 -1.43 16.37 -0.85
N ALA A 134 -0.51 17.15 -0.31
CA ALA A 134 -0.82 18.30 0.55
C ALA A 134 -1.76 19.30 -0.15
N TYR A 135 -1.46 19.67 -1.42
CA TYR A 135 -2.33 20.53 -2.21
C TYR A 135 -3.68 19.89 -2.54
N PHE A 136 -3.72 18.58 -2.82
CA PHE A 136 -4.97 17.88 -3.11
C PHE A 136 -5.86 17.75 -1.87
N GLU A 137 -5.28 17.53 -0.70
CA GLU A 137 -6.00 17.39 0.57
C GLU A 137 -6.30 18.77 1.20
N GLY A 138 -5.58 19.82 0.81
CA GLY A 138 -5.64 21.14 1.44
C GLY A 138 -5.03 21.15 2.84
N TYR A 139 -4.01 20.33 3.06
CA TYR A 139 -3.40 20.11 4.38
C TYR A 139 -2.03 20.79 4.46
N GLY A 140 -1.88 21.75 5.37
CA GLY A 140 -0.70 22.62 5.44
C GLY A 140 -0.56 23.65 4.31
N VAL A 141 -1.44 23.59 3.30
CA VAL A 141 -1.55 24.52 2.18
C VAL A 141 -3.01 24.70 1.78
N LYS A 142 -3.33 25.79 1.07
CA LYS A 142 -4.65 25.95 0.47
C LYS A 142 -4.87 24.86 -0.59
N HIS A 143 -6.01 24.18 -0.51
CA HIS A 143 -6.42 23.18 -1.49
C HIS A 143 -6.31 23.69 -2.94
N SER A 144 -5.68 22.90 -3.81
CA SER A 144 -5.54 23.14 -5.24
C SER A 144 -5.29 21.83 -6.00
N ALA A 145 -6.30 21.35 -6.72
CA ALA A 145 -6.15 20.17 -7.58
C ALA A 145 -5.18 20.40 -8.75
N GLU A 146 -5.09 21.63 -9.25
CA GLU A 146 -4.21 22.04 -10.35
C GLU A 146 -2.73 21.96 -9.94
N GLU A 147 -2.38 22.46 -8.76
CA GLU A 147 -1.01 22.33 -8.24
C GLU A 147 -0.69 20.89 -7.86
N ALA A 148 -1.65 20.14 -7.33
CA ALA A 148 -1.49 18.71 -7.07
C ALA A 148 -1.15 17.94 -8.35
N GLU A 149 -1.91 18.15 -9.44
CA GLU A 149 -1.65 17.55 -10.75
C GLU A 149 -0.25 17.92 -11.25
N ARG A 150 0.11 19.21 -11.22
CA ARG A 150 1.44 19.68 -11.65
C ARG A 150 2.57 18.98 -10.89
N LEU A 151 2.45 18.88 -9.57
CA LEU A 151 3.45 18.25 -8.71
C LEU A 151 3.52 16.73 -8.93
N TRP A 152 2.38 16.07 -9.14
CA TRP A 152 2.37 14.66 -9.48
C TRP A 152 2.94 14.38 -10.87
N LEU A 153 2.75 15.27 -11.85
CA LEU A 153 3.42 15.17 -13.15
C LEU A 153 4.95 15.25 -13.01
N ILE A 154 5.45 16.15 -12.16
CA ILE A 154 6.89 16.21 -11.81
C ILE A 154 7.34 14.91 -11.13
N ALA A 155 6.57 14.42 -10.16
CA ALA A 155 6.89 13.22 -9.41
C ALA A 155 6.88 11.94 -10.26
N ALA A 156 5.99 11.87 -11.26
CA ALA A 156 5.81 10.74 -12.16
C ALA A 156 6.83 10.73 -13.32
N ASP A 157 7.37 11.91 -13.67
CA ASP A 157 8.44 12.13 -14.65
C ASP A 157 8.23 11.36 -15.95
N HIS A 158 7.09 11.63 -16.61
CA HIS A 158 6.71 11.01 -17.89
C HIS A 158 6.71 9.47 -17.89
N GLY A 159 6.48 8.82 -16.75
CA GLY A 159 6.47 7.35 -16.66
C GLY A 159 7.82 6.74 -16.29
N ASN A 160 8.83 7.56 -15.97
CA ASN A 160 10.16 7.09 -15.59
C ASN A 160 10.10 6.03 -14.45
N PRO A 161 10.63 4.81 -14.67
CA PRO A 161 10.63 3.74 -13.67
C PRO A 161 11.40 4.07 -12.38
N LYS A 162 12.30 5.05 -12.43
CA LYS A 162 13.09 5.53 -11.28
C LYS A 162 12.42 6.69 -10.52
N ALA A 163 11.26 7.15 -10.99
CA ALA A 163 10.49 8.21 -10.37
C ALA A 163 9.38 7.63 -9.47
N SER A 164 8.37 8.43 -9.11
CA SER A 164 7.29 7.98 -8.21
C SER A 164 6.22 7.19 -8.96
N VAL A 165 6.25 5.86 -8.80
CA VAL A 165 5.17 4.97 -9.26
C VAL A 165 3.84 5.31 -8.58
N LYS A 166 3.87 5.75 -7.32
CA LYS A 166 2.67 6.23 -6.61
C LYS A 166 2.06 7.46 -7.30
N ALA A 167 2.89 8.37 -7.81
CA ALA A 167 2.41 9.53 -8.57
C ALA A 167 1.80 9.12 -9.92
N GLN A 168 2.40 8.14 -10.62
CA GLN A 168 1.83 7.59 -11.86
C GLN A 168 0.44 6.99 -11.61
N SER A 169 0.28 6.14 -10.60
CA SER A 169 -1.04 5.61 -10.20
C SER A 169 -2.03 6.73 -9.83
N THR A 170 -1.57 7.74 -9.09
CA THR A 170 -2.41 8.86 -8.63
C THR A 170 -2.87 9.75 -9.80
N LEU A 171 -2.04 9.96 -10.81
CA LEU A 171 -2.45 10.64 -12.04
C LEU A 171 -3.48 9.81 -12.81
N GLY A 172 -3.28 8.49 -12.90
CA GLY A 172 -4.28 7.57 -13.46
C GLY A 172 -5.65 7.73 -12.78
N MET A 173 -5.65 7.87 -11.45
CA MET A 173 -6.84 8.15 -10.66
C MET A 173 -7.49 9.49 -10.95
N LEU A 174 -6.67 10.54 -10.93
CA LEU A 174 -7.13 11.90 -11.13
C LEU A 174 -7.90 12.00 -12.44
N TYR A 175 -7.35 11.46 -13.52
CA TYR A 175 -7.99 11.48 -14.84
C TYR A 175 -9.18 10.50 -14.98
N SER A 176 -9.25 9.47 -14.14
CA SER A 176 -10.39 8.53 -14.09
C SER A 176 -11.62 9.09 -13.36
N THR A 177 -11.42 10.09 -12.50
CA THR A 177 -12.44 10.56 -11.54
C THR A 177 -12.85 12.02 -11.73
N THR A 178 -11.94 12.89 -12.19
CA THR A 178 -12.22 14.31 -12.40
C THR A 178 -13.16 14.50 -13.58
N ASN A 179 -14.14 15.40 -13.48
CA ASN A 179 -15.08 15.69 -14.55
C ASN A 179 -14.66 16.96 -15.34
N PRO A 180 -14.58 16.90 -16.68
CA PRO A 180 -14.77 15.72 -17.53
C PRO A 180 -13.60 14.74 -17.40
N LYS A 181 -13.91 13.44 -17.42
CA LYS A 181 -12.90 12.38 -17.32
C LYS A 181 -12.03 12.33 -18.57
N ASP A 182 -10.72 12.20 -18.39
CA ASP A 182 -9.78 11.94 -19.49
C ASP A 182 -9.29 10.49 -19.42
N LEU A 183 -10.15 9.58 -19.87
CA LEU A 183 -9.88 8.15 -19.77
C LEU A 183 -8.66 7.71 -20.61
N LYS A 184 -8.26 8.48 -21.62
CA LYS A 184 -7.05 8.19 -22.41
C LYS A 184 -5.80 8.50 -21.59
N LYS A 185 -5.74 9.65 -20.90
CA LYS A 185 -4.66 9.94 -19.96
C LYS A 185 -4.66 8.98 -18.78
N ALA A 186 -5.83 8.62 -18.26
CA ALA A 186 -5.93 7.61 -17.21
C ALA A 186 -5.30 6.28 -17.64
N PHE A 187 -5.62 5.81 -18.85
CA PHE A 187 -5.08 4.57 -19.40
C PHE A 187 -3.56 4.63 -19.54
N PHE A 188 -3.04 5.75 -20.05
CA PHE A 188 -1.61 5.99 -20.17
C PHE A 188 -0.91 5.89 -18.82
N TRP A 189 -1.35 6.66 -17.81
CA TRP A 189 -0.68 6.68 -16.52
C TRP A 189 -0.79 5.37 -15.74
N HIS A 190 -1.93 4.67 -15.83
CA HIS A 190 -2.04 3.33 -15.26
C HIS A 190 -1.14 2.32 -16.00
N SER A 191 -0.96 2.45 -17.31
CA SER A 191 -0.03 1.61 -18.09
C SER A 191 1.42 1.82 -17.65
N GLU A 192 1.87 3.07 -17.50
CA GLU A 192 3.22 3.38 -16.97
C GLU A 192 3.40 2.84 -15.55
N ALA A 193 2.44 3.11 -14.65
CA ALA A 193 2.50 2.61 -13.28
C ALA A 193 2.54 1.08 -13.22
N CYS A 194 1.72 0.39 -14.03
CA CYS A 194 1.70 -1.06 -14.11
C CYS A 194 3.04 -1.62 -14.62
N GLY A 195 3.60 -1.03 -15.69
CA GLY A 195 4.93 -1.39 -16.21
C GLY A 195 6.04 -1.21 -15.17
N ASN A 196 5.85 -0.27 -14.25
CA ASN A 196 6.75 0.02 -13.14
C ASN A 196 6.40 -0.72 -11.83
N GLY A 197 5.50 -1.72 -11.90
CA GLY A 197 5.23 -2.65 -10.80
C GLY A 197 4.01 -2.32 -9.94
N SER A 198 3.21 -1.29 -10.27
CA SER A 198 1.97 -0.98 -9.55
C SER A 198 0.92 -2.07 -9.76
N LEU A 199 0.67 -2.82 -8.68
CA LEU A 199 -0.38 -3.83 -8.62
C LEU A 199 -1.79 -3.21 -8.74
N GLU A 200 -1.99 -2.03 -8.18
CA GLU A 200 -3.25 -1.27 -8.31
C GLU A 200 -3.56 -0.96 -9.78
N SER A 201 -2.60 -0.35 -10.47
CA SER A 201 -2.80 0.05 -11.85
C SER A 201 -3.00 -1.16 -12.77
N GLN A 202 -2.41 -2.32 -12.46
CA GLN A 202 -2.72 -3.57 -13.16
C GLN A 202 -4.21 -3.96 -13.02
N GLY A 203 -4.77 -3.87 -11.80
CA GLY A 203 -6.19 -4.12 -11.57
C GLY A 203 -7.08 -3.13 -12.33
N VAL A 204 -6.73 -1.84 -12.30
CA VAL A 204 -7.48 -0.78 -13.02
C VAL A 204 -7.42 -0.99 -14.53
N LEU A 205 -6.26 -1.31 -15.11
CA LEU A 205 -6.15 -1.63 -16.53
C LEU A 205 -7.01 -2.82 -16.92
N GLY A 206 -7.11 -3.83 -16.06
CA GLY A 206 -8.03 -4.94 -16.22
C GLY A 206 -9.48 -4.49 -16.42
N VAL A 207 -9.95 -3.55 -15.59
CA VAL A 207 -11.28 -2.93 -15.69
C VAL A 207 -11.40 -2.07 -16.95
N MET A 208 -10.38 -1.28 -17.28
CA MET A 208 -10.37 -0.43 -18.46
C MET A 208 -10.47 -1.24 -19.75
N TYR A 209 -9.75 -2.35 -19.85
CA TYR A 209 -9.89 -3.30 -20.96
C TYR A 209 -11.24 -4.02 -20.95
N LEU A 210 -11.79 -4.35 -19.78
CA LEU A 210 -13.07 -5.06 -19.68
C LEU A 210 -14.23 -4.23 -20.22
N HIS A 211 -14.21 -2.91 -19.98
CA HIS A 211 -15.28 -1.98 -20.34
C HIS A 211 -14.95 -1.05 -21.50
N GLY A 212 -13.73 -1.10 -22.05
CA GLY A 212 -13.29 -0.18 -23.10
C GLY A 212 -13.19 1.28 -22.63
N GLN A 213 -12.75 1.51 -21.39
CA GLN A 213 -12.58 2.86 -20.83
C GLN A 213 -11.22 3.41 -21.26
N GLY A 214 -11.23 4.45 -22.11
CA GLY A 214 -9.98 5.09 -22.57
C GLY A 214 -9.17 4.28 -23.59
N ILE A 215 -9.56 3.02 -23.85
CA ILE A 215 -8.94 2.08 -24.77
C ILE A 215 -10.04 1.19 -25.40
N HIS A 216 -9.74 0.47 -26.47
CA HIS A 216 -10.67 -0.53 -27.00
C HIS A 216 -10.87 -1.68 -26.02
N GLN A 217 -12.11 -2.17 -25.94
CA GLN A 217 -12.46 -3.32 -25.13
C GLN A 217 -11.66 -4.56 -25.55
N ASN A 218 -11.07 -5.26 -24.59
CA ASN A 218 -10.34 -6.50 -24.80
C ASN A 218 -10.50 -7.43 -23.59
N THR A 219 -11.49 -8.32 -23.65
CA THR A 219 -11.80 -9.25 -22.56
C THR A 219 -10.65 -10.21 -22.22
N LYS A 220 -9.82 -10.59 -23.20
CA LYS A 220 -8.68 -11.48 -22.95
C LYS A 220 -7.64 -10.76 -22.09
N ALA A 221 -7.19 -9.59 -22.52
CA ALA A 221 -6.25 -8.76 -21.77
C ALA A 221 -6.80 -8.36 -20.40
N ALA A 222 -8.10 -8.03 -20.33
CA ALA A 222 -8.78 -7.74 -19.08
C ALA A 222 -8.66 -8.89 -18.07
N LEU A 223 -8.99 -10.12 -18.49
CA LEU A 223 -8.93 -11.28 -17.60
C LEU A 223 -7.51 -11.66 -17.21
N GLU A 224 -6.54 -11.49 -18.10
CA GLU A 224 -5.11 -11.69 -17.77
C GLU A 224 -4.68 -10.71 -16.66
N CYS A 225 -4.92 -9.41 -16.85
CA CYS A 225 -4.58 -8.38 -15.86
C CYS A 225 -5.30 -8.60 -14.52
N LEU A 226 -6.61 -8.84 -14.55
CA LEU A 226 -7.42 -9.02 -13.35
C LEU A 226 -7.02 -10.26 -12.56
N LYS A 227 -6.76 -11.39 -13.23
CA LYS A 227 -6.35 -12.64 -12.55
C LYS A 227 -4.98 -12.50 -11.90
N GLU A 228 -4.00 -11.98 -12.63
CA GLU A 228 -2.65 -11.81 -12.10
C GLU A 228 -2.64 -10.84 -10.90
N ALA A 229 -3.39 -9.73 -11.01
CA ALA A 229 -3.52 -8.79 -9.92
C ALA A 229 -4.22 -9.43 -8.70
N ALA A 230 -5.31 -10.17 -8.93
CA ALA A 230 -6.07 -10.86 -7.88
C ALA A 230 -5.25 -11.93 -7.15
N GLU A 231 -4.41 -12.68 -7.88
CA GLU A 231 -3.49 -13.70 -7.33
C GLU A 231 -2.43 -13.07 -6.41
N ARG A 232 -2.01 -11.82 -6.71
CA ARG A 232 -1.11 -11.02 -5.89
C ARG A 232 -1.81 -10.24 -4.77
N GLY A 233 -3.11 -10.46 -4.57
CA GLY A 233 -3.89 -9.88 -3.46
C GLY A 233 -4.61 -8.58 -3.78
N ASN A 234 -4.70 -8.16 -5.05
CA ASN A 234 -5.49 -6.98 -5.42
C ASN A 234 -7.00 -7.25 -5.26
N VAL A 235 -7.59 -6.65 -4.22
CA VAL A 235 -9.01 -6.85 -3.88
C VAL A 235 -9.97 -6.20 -4.88
N TYR A 236 -9.58 -5.08 -5.48
CA TYR A 236 -10.34 -4.44 -6.54
C TYR A 236 -10.49 -5.36 -7.77
N ALA A 237 -9.39 -6.00 -8.18
CA ALA A 237 -9.39 -6.98 -9.26
C ALA A 237 -10.22 -8.23 -8.91
N GLN A 238 -10.16 -8.70 -7.65
CA GLN A 238 -10.98 -9.81 -7.18
C GLN A 238 -12.48 -9.51 -7.27
N GLY A 239 -12.91 -8.30 -6.87
CA GLY A 239 -14.30 -7.85 -6.99
C GLY A 239 -14.81 -7.87 -8.44
N HIS A 240 -14.01 -7.38 -9.38
CA HIS A 240 -14.37 -7.41 -10.81
C HIS A 240 -14.33 -8.81 -11.42
N LEU A 241 -13.47 -9.72 -10.95
CA LEU A 241 -13.53 -11.13 -11.36
C LEU A 241 -14.80 -11.81 -10.86
N VAL A 242 -15.23 -11.52 -9.64
CA VAL A 242 -16.51 -12.00 -9.10
C VAL A 242 -17.67 -11.53 -9.97
N GLU A 243 -17.73 -10.24 -10.29
CA GLU A 243 -18.70 -9.67 -11.23
C GLU A 243 -18.68 -10.43 -12.57
N TYR A 244 -17.49 -10.61 -13.14
CA TYR A 244 -17.32 -11.29 -14.43
C TYR A 244 -17.87 -12.72 -14.38
N TYR A 245 -17.49 -13.52 -13.37
CA TYR A 245 -17.97 -14.88 -13.22
C TYR A 245 -19.49 -14.94 -13.00
N TYR A 246 -20.02 -14.01 -12.20
CA TYR A 246 -21.45 -13.91 -11.96
C TYR A 246 -22.22 -13.64 -13.27
N LYS A 247 -21.78 -12.63 -14.06
CA LYS A 247 -22.39 -12.31 -15.37
C LYS A 247 -22.29 -13.45 -16.38
N ARG A 248 -21.22 -14.26 -16.31
CA ARG A 248 -21.03 -15.47 -17.13
C ARG A 248 -21.80 -16.69 -16.60
N LYS A 249 -22.63 -16.53 -15.56
CA LYS A 249 -23.40 -17.59 -14.90
C LYS A 249 -22.53 -18.69 -14.29
N MET A 250 -21.26 -18.41 -14.02
CA MET A 250 -20.34 -19.29 -13.30
C MET A 250 -20.55 -19.14 -11.80
N TYR A 251 -21.78 -19.35 -11.34
CA TYR A 251 -22.22 -18.91 -10.02
C TYR A 251 -21.48 -19.59 -8.86
N ALA A 252 -21.11 -20.86 -8.99
CA ALA A 252 -20.33 -21.54 -7.95
C ALA A 252 -18.94 -20.91 -7.77
N THR A 253 -18.27 -20.57 -8.88
CA THR A 253 -16.99 -19.84 -8.86
C THR A 253 -17.16 -18.44 -8.31
N ALA A 254 -18.19 -17.71 -8.77
CA ALA A 254 -18.50 -16.37 -8.28
C ALA A 254 -18.74 -16.39 -6.77
N ALA A 255 -19.61 -17.27 -6.27
CA ALA A 255 -19.94 -17.39 -4.85
C ALA A 255 -18.72 -17.76 -3.99
N THR A 256 -17.89 -18.71 -4.45
CA THR A 256 -16.70 -19.14 -3.70
C THR A 256 -15.65 -18.02 -3.61
N SER A 257 -15.37 -17.34 -4.73
CA SER A 257 -14.44 -16.22 -4.74
C SER A 257 -14.98 -15.04 -3.93
N ALA A 258 -16.26 -14.71 -4.08
CA ALA A 258 -16.92 -13.62 -3.39
C ALA A 258 -16.91 -13.81 -1.87
N LYS A 259 -17.18 -15.03 -1.39
CA LYS A 259 -17.13 -15.37 0.04
C LYS A 259 -15.77 -15.06 0.65
N ARG A 260 -14.68 -15.47 -0.02
CA ARG A 260 -13.30 -15.27 0.47
C ARG A 260 -12.97 -13.78 0.66
N VAL A 261 -13.43 -12.94 -0.27
CA VAL A 261 -13.22 -11.49 -0.18
C VAL A 261 -14.11 -10.89 0.91
N ALA A 262 -15.39 -11.28 0.95
CA ALA A 262 -16.35 -10.77 1.93
C ALA A 262 -15.98 -11.15 3.37
N GLU A 263 -15.28 -12.27 3.60
CA GLU A 263 -14.81 -12.67 4.93
C GLU A 263 -13.58 -11.86 5.40
N ASN A 264 -12.90 -11.13 4.51
CA ASN A 264 -11.75 -10.29 4.81
C ASN A 264 -12.00 -8.84 4.40
N ASP A 265 -12.81 -8.12 5.17
CA ASP A 265 -13.27 -6.76 4.86
C ASP A 265 -12.57 -5.65 5.67
N ASN A 266 -11.48 -5.96 6.36
CA ASN A 266 -10.72 -4.95 7.10
C ASN A 266 -9.93 -4.08 6.10
N VAL A 267 -10.60 -3.04 5.59
CA VAL A 267 -10.08 -2.12 4.58
C VAL A 267 -8.76 -1.49 5.02
N ASP A 268 -8.65 -1.04 6.27
CA ASP A 268 -7.44 -0.39 6.79
C ASP A 268 -6.26 -1.35 6.88
N LEU A 269 -6.49 -2.58 7.33
CA LEU A 269 -5.46 -3.61 7.39
C LEU A 269 -5.00 -3.99 5.98
N LEU A 270 -5.94 -4.18 5.06
CA LEU A 270 -5.63 -4.48 3.66
C LEU A 270 -4.87 -3.34 2.99
N ALA A 271 -5.23 -2.09 3.27
CA ALA A 271 -4.52 -0.91 2.76
C ALA A 271 -3.07 -0.91 3.22
N LYS A 272 -2.83 -1.20 4.51
CA LYS A 272 -1.48 -1.30 5.07
C LYS A 272 -0.66 -2.44 4.47
N ILE A 273 -1.26 -3.62 4.27
CA ILE A 273 -0.54 -4.81 3.77
C ILE A 273 -0.26 -4.70 2.27
N THR A 274 -1.18 -4.12 1.50
CA THR A 274 -1.10 -4.09 0.03
C THR A 274 -0.56 -2.77 -0.53
N ASP A 275 -0.35 -1.76 0.32
CA ASP A 275 -0.06 -0.36 -0.05
C ASP A 275 -1.12 0.25 -0.98
N CYS A 276 -2.32 -0.35 -1.02
CA CYS A 276 -3.43 0.07 -1.88
C CYS A 276 -4.29 1.12 -1.19
N LEU A 277 -4.75 2.10 -1.98
CA LEU A 277 -5.66 3.13 -1.49
C LEU A 277 -6.95 2.50 -0.92
N PRO A 278 -7.38 2.88 0.30
CA PRO A 278 -8.57 2.33 0.97
C PRO A 278 -9.83 2.32 0.10
N VAL A 279 -10.02 3.35 -0.73
CA VAL A 279 -11.17 3.47 -1.64
C VAL A 279 -11.28 2.31 -2.63
N TYR A 280 -10.17 1.76 -3.10
CA TYR A 280 -10.17 0.64 -4.03
C TYR A 280 -10.48 -0.69 -3.38
N ILE A 281 -9.95 -0.87 -2.18
CA ILE A 281 -10.23 -2.04 -1.37
C ILE A 281 -11.70 -2.04 -1.00
N ALA A 282 -12.22 -0.92 -0.48
CA ALA A 282 -13.63 -0.76 -0.14
C ALA A 282 -14.55 -1.12 -1.31
N LYS A 283 -14.28 -0.59 -2.52
CA LYS A 283 -14.99 -0.94 -3.76
C LYS A 283 -14.94 -2.44 -4.06
N GLY A 284 -13.75 -3.02 -4.09
CA GLY A 284 -13.56 -4.44 -4.40
C GLY A 284 -14.28 -5.36 -3.42
N VAL A 285 -14.18 -5.07 -2.12
CA VAL A 285 -14.87 -5.83 -1.07
C VAL A 285 -16.38 -5.62 -1.15
N ALA A 286 -16.86 -4.39 -1.33
CA ALA A 286 -18.29 -4.10 -1.45
C ALA A 286 -18.92 -4.84 -2.64
N MET A 287 -18.27 -4.81 -3.80
CA MET A 287 -18.71 -5.55 -4.99
C MET A 287 -18.78 -7.06 -4.73
N ALA A 288 -17.70 -7.65 -4.20
CA ALA A 288 -17.68 -9.08 -3.91
C ALA A 288 -18.77 -9.46 -2.90
N THR A 289 -18.93 -8.66 -1.84
CA THR A 289 -19.93 -8.84 -0.79
C THR A 289 -21.35 -8.75 -1.35
N PHE A 290 -21.62 -7.81 -2.25
CA PHE A 290 -22.90 -7.66 -2.94
C PHE A 290 -23.23 -8.89 -3.81
N TYR A 291 -22.29 -9.35 -4.65
CA TYR A 291 -22.50 -10.54 -5.46
C TYR A 291 -22.63 -11.81 -4.61
N TYR A 292 -21.94 -11.89 -3.48
CA TYR A 292 -22.12 -12.98 -2.52
C TYR A 292 -23.55 -12.99 -1.96
N ALA A 293 -24.06 -11.81 -1.57
CA ALA A 293 -25.44 -11.66 -1.12
C ALA A 293 -26.46 -12.08 -2.18
N ARG A 294 -26.24 -11.74 -3.46
CA ARG A 294 -27.08 -12.23 -4.58
C ARG A 294 -27.05 -13.74 -4.71
N CYS A 295 -25.88 -14.37 -4.62
CA CYS A 295 -25.76 -15.82 -4.69
C CYS A 295 -26.54 -16.50 -3.55
N LEU A 296 -26.48 -15.97 -2.33
CA LEU A 296 -27.27 -16.45 -1.19
C LEU A 296 -28.77 -16.22 -1.37
N GLN A 297 -29.18 -15.03 -1.84
CA GLN A 297 -30.58 -14.68 -2.04
C GLN A 297 -31.25 -15.60 -3.06
N TYR A 298 -30.57 -15.93 -4.15
CA TYR A 298 -31.17 -16.68 -5.26
C TYR A 298 -30.73 -18.16 -5.31
N GLY A 299 -29.88 -18.62 -4.39
CA GLY A 299 -29.33 -19.97 -4.40
C GLY A 299 -28.45 -20.24 -5.63
N LEU A 300 -27.72 -19.23 -6.11
CA LEU A 300 -26.92 -19.32 -7.33
C LEU A 300 -25.55 -19.94 -7.01
N GLY A 301 -25.37 -21.20 -7.43
CA GLY A 301 -24.12 -21.93 -7.21
C GLY A 301 -23.86 -22.30 -5.75
N MET A 302 -24.84 -22.11 -4.87
CA MET A 302 -24.82 -22.48 -3.45
C MET A 302 -26.23 -22.58 -2.88
N GLN A 303 -26.34 -23.06 -1.64
CA GLN A 303 -27.63 -23.14 -0.95
C GLN A 303 -28.20 -21.73 -0.71
N GLN A 304 -29.49 -21.59 -0.94
CA GLN A 304 -30.21 -20.34 -0.70
C GLN A 304 -30.27 -20.03 0.81
N ASP A 305 -29.96 -18.79 1.19
CA ASP A 305 -30.05 -18.28 2.56
C ASP A 305 -30.44 -16.80 2.54
N GLN A 306 -31.72 -16.53 2.76
CA GLN A 306 -32.28 -15.17 2.75
C GLN A 306 -31.82 -14.34 3.95
N ALA A 307 -31.56 -14.96 5.10
CA ALA A 307 -31.14 -14.24 6.30
C ALA A 307 -29.70 -13.77 6.14
N ALA A 308 -28.81 -14.65 5.69
CA ALA A 308 -27.43 -14.29 5.38
C ALA A 308 -27.35 -13.24 4.26
N ALA A 309 -28.13 -13.38 3.19
CA ALA A 309 -28.14 -12.41 2.09
C ALA A 309 -28.38 -10.97 2.57
N LYS A 310 -29.38 -10.75 3.45
CA LYS A 310 -29.68 -9.40 4.00
C LYS A 310 -28.49 -8.81 4.79
N ILE A 311 -27.79 -9.65 5.54
CA ILE A 311 -26.59 -9.23 6.30
C ILE A 311 -25.49 -8.78 5.34
N TYR A 312 -25.22 -9.56 4.29
CA TYR A 312 -24.18 -9.24 3.32
C TYR A 312 -24.52 -8.02 2.44
N TYR A 313 -25.79 -7.82 2.06
CA TYR A 313 -26.20 -6.57 1.41
C TYR A 313 -25.95 -5.35 2.30
N SER A 314 -26.35 -5.43 3.57
CA SER A 314 -26.13 -4.33 4.53
C SER A 314 -24.65 -4.03 4.70
N ARG A 315 -23.82 -5.06 4.78
CA ARG A 315 -22.36 -4.93 4.87
C ARG A 315 -21.76 -4.30 3.62
N ALA A 316 -22.21 -4.69 2.42
CA ALA A 316 -21.76 -4.08 1.18
C ALA A 316 -22.06 -2.58 1.14
N CYS A 317 -23.27 -2.16 1.56
CA CYS A 317 -23.64 -0.74 1.63
C CYS A 317 -22.79 0.05 2.63
N LEU A 318 -22.40 -0.57 3.75
CA LEU A 318 -21.52 0.06 4.74
C LEU A 318 -20.09 0.28 4.20
N LEU A 319 -19.64 -0.58 3.29
CA LEU A 319 -18.31 -0.49 2.69
C LEU A 319 -18.23 0.56 1.59
N ASP A 320 -19.18 0.55 0.65
CA ASP A 320 -19.26 1.55 -0.43
C ASP A 320 -20.72 1.66 -0.91
N PRO A 321 -21.46 2.71 -0.51
CA PRO A 321 -22.87 2.86 -0.86
C PRO A 321 -23.08 3.23 -2.34
N ASP A 322 -22.12 3.94 -2.96
CA ASP A 322 -22.24 4.39 -4.34
C ASP A 322 -22.17 3.20 -5.31
N ILE A 323 -21.18 2.31 -5.13
CA ILE A 323 -21.05 1.12 -5.97
C ILE A 323 -22.25 0.19 -5.78
N VAL A 324 -22.77 0.06 -4.57
CA VAL A 324 -23.94 -0.79 -4.31
C VAL A 324 -25.19 -0.20 -4.96
N SER A 325 -25.36 1.12 -4.92
CA SER A 325 -26.44 1.81 -5.64
C SER A 325 -26.38 1.52 -7.15
N ASP A 326 -25.19 1.62 -7.76
CA ASP A 326 -24.99 1.31 -9.17
C ASP A 326 -25.29 -0.15 -9.51
N LEU A 327 -24.87 -1.09 -8.66
CA LEU A 327 -25.12 -2.52 -8.83
C LEU A 327 -26.61 -2.86 -8.67
N GLU A 328 -27.28 -2.26 -7.69
CA GLU A 328 -28.72 -2.44 -7.48
C GLU A 328 -29.52 -1.88 -8.67
N LEU A 329 -29.12 -0.72 -9.19
CA LEU A 329 -29.71 -0.17 -10.42
C LEU A 329 -29.46 -1.06 -11.63
N ALA A 330 -28.28 -1.68 -11.74
CA ALA A 330 -27.99 -2.66 -12.80
C ALA A 330 -28.87 -3.92 -12.67
N ALA A 331 -29.10 -4.39 -11.44
CA ALA A 331 -29.97 -5.52 -11.16
C ALA A 331 -31.43 -5.24 -11.50
N ASN A 332 -31.94 -4.07 -11.11
CA ASN A 332 -33.31 -3.63 -11.41
C ASN A 332 -33.57 -3.48 -12.91
N HIS A 333 -32.53 -3.16 -13.68
CA HIS A 333 -32.59 -3.12 -15.15
C HIS A 333 -32.29 -4.48 -15.82
N GLY A 334 -32.12 -5.57 -15.06
CA GLY A 334 -31.85 -6.91 -15.60
C GLY A 334 -30.48 -7.06 -16.26
N LYS A 335 -29.51 -6.18 -15.98
CA LYS A 335 -28.14 -6.27 -16.49
C LYS A 335 -27.27 -7.26 -15.70
N ILE A 336 -27.67 -7.57 -14.46
CA ILE A 336 -27.07 -8.57 -13.56
C ILE A 336 -28.14 -9.27 -12.73
#